data_AF-A0A7Y6E260-F1
#
_entry.id   AF-A0A7Y6E260-F1
#
_cell.length_a   1.000
_cell.length_b   1.000
_cell.length_c   1.000
_cell.angle_alpha   90.00
_cell.angle_beta   90.00
_cell.angle_gamma   90.00
#
_symmetry.space_group_name_H-M   'P 1'
#
loop_
_entity.id
_entity.type
_entity.pdbx_description
1 polymer ?
#
loop_
_entity_poly.entity_id
_entity_poly.type
_entity_poly.pdbx_seq_one_letter_code
_entity_poly.pdbx_strand_id
1 'polypeptide(L)'
;MSENPDAIVTDAKTEETGGCPVVHGRAPHPTQGGGNRQWWPEQLNLKILAKNPAVANPLGEDFDYAAAFQTLDLPAVKQDIAEVLTTSQSWWPADFGNYG
;
A
#
# COMPACT_ATOMS: atom_id res chain seq x y z
N MET A 1 16.42 -13.43 19.69
CA MET A 1 16.13 -13.53 18.25
C MET A 1 15.41 -14.84 18.04
N SER A 2 14.09 -14.80 18.04
CA SER A 2 13.25 -15.92 17.60
C SER A 2 12.46 -15.35 16.43
N GLU A 3 12.92 -15.68 15.23
CA GLU A 3 12.20 -15.38 14.00
C GLU A 3 10.89 -16.18 14.06
N ASN A 4 9.75 -15.48 13.98
CA ASN A 4 8.45 -16.10 13.71
C ASN A 4 8.32 -16.16 12.18
N PRO A 5 8.52 -17.33 11.53
CA PRO A 5 8.31 -17.47 10.08
C PRO A 5 6.82 -17.57 9.72
N ASP A 6 5.93 -17.65 10.72
CA ASP A 6 4.50 -17.66 10.51
C ASP A 6 4.01 -16.22 10.29
N ALA A 7 3.96 -15.83 9.02
CA ALA A 7 3.02 -14.81 8.60
C ALA A 7 1.62 -15.34 8.91
N ILE A 8 1.14 -15.08 10.12
CA ILE A 8 -0.25 -15.29 10.50
C ILE A 8 -1.06 -14.33 9.64
N VAL A 9 -1.46 -14.80 8.46
CA VAL A 9 -2.51 -14.16 7.66
C VAL A 9 -3.82 -14.57 8.32
N THR A 10 -4.18 -13.92 9.42
CA THR A 10 -5.59 -13.87 9.81
C THR A 10 -6.30 -13.08 8.73
N ASP A 11 -6.79 -13.78 7.69
CA ASP A 11 -7.84 -13.24 6.86
C ASP A 11 -9.09 -13.17 7.76
N ALA A 12 -9.60 -11.94 7.94
CA ALA A 12 -10.88 -11.74 8.59
C ALA A 12 -11.90 -12.65 7.92
N LYS A 13 -12.48 -13.57 8.70
CA LYS A 13 -13.72 -14.25 8.34
C LYS A 13 -14.70 -13.15 7.92
N THR A 14 -14.98 -13.04 6.62
CA THR A 14 -16.06 -12.20 6.10
C THR A 14 -17.36 -12.77 6.66
N GLU A 15 -17.74 -12.32 7.85
CA GLU A 15 -19.15 -12.25 8.19
C GLU A 15 -19.77 -11.21 7.25
N GLU A 16 -20.85 -11.63 6.58
CA GLU A 16 -21.66 -10.87 5.63
C GLU A 16 -22.15 -9.55 6.23
N THR A 17 -21.28 -8.54 6.30
CA THR A 17 -21.64 -7.16 6.68
C THR A 17 -20.97 -6.18 5.72
N GLY A 18 -21.30 -6.28 4.43
CA GLY A 18 -20.90 -5.26 3.45
C GLY A 18 -20.76 -5.77 2.01
N GLY A 19 -21.83 -6.31 1.42
CA GLY A 19 -21.87 -6.58 -0.02
C GLY A 19 -22.20 -5.30 -0.81
N CYS A 20 -21.50 -5.05 -1.91
CA CYS A 20 -21.93 -4.04 -2.89
C CYS A 20 -23.33 -4.44 -3.40
N PRO A 21 -24.38 -3.60 -3.25
CA PRO A 21 -25.77 -4.01 -3.44
C PRO A 21 -26.14 -4.31 -4.90
N VAL A 22 -25.22 -4.05 -5.84
CA VAL A 22 -25.39 -4.41 -7.25
C VAL A 22 -24.89 -5.86 -7.43
N VAL A 23 -25.85 -6.78 -7.50
CA VAL A 23 -25.63 -8.23 -7.60
C VAL A 23 -24.73 -8.58 -8.80
N HIS A 24 -23.55 -9.14 -8.51
CA HIS A 24 -22.74 -9.86 -9.49
C HIS A 24 -22.85 -11.36 -9.22
N GLY A 25 -23.88 -12.01 -9.79
CA GLY A 25 -24.05 -13.48 -9.73
C GLY A 25 -23.00 -14.28 -10.52
N ARG A 26 -21.93 -13.62 -10.96
CA ARG A 26 -20.78 -14.19 -11.66
C ARG A 26 -19.57 -14.05 -10.74
N ALA A 27 -18.68 -15.04 -10.76
CA ALA A 27 -17.36 -14.87 -10.15
C ALA A 27 -16.73 -13.55 -10.65
N PRO A 28 -16.18 -12.70 -9.75
CA PRO A 28 -15.61 -11.41 -10.12
C PRO A 28 -14.56 -11.58 -11.20
N HIS A 29 -14.52 -10.64 -12.14
CA HIS A 29 -13.47 -10.60 -13.15
C HIS A 29 -12.11 -10.37 -12.46
N PRO A 30 -10.96 -10.83 -13.01
CA PRO A 30 -9.66 -10.58 -12.40
C PRO A 30 -9.36 -9.10 -12.11
N THR A 31 -9.85 -8.18 -12.95
CA THR A 31 -9.73 -6.72 -12.74
C THR A 31 -10.58 -6.19 -11.58
N GLN A 32 -11.48 -7.01 -11.02
CA GLN A 32 -12.34 -6.71 -9.88
C GLN A 32 -11.93 -7.53 -8.64
N GLY A 33 -10.71 -8.09 -8.62
CA GLY A 33 -10.20 -8.89 -7.51
C GLY A 33 -10.51 -10.38 -7.58
N GLY A 34 -11.12 -10.87 -8.67
CA GLY A 34 -11.39 -12.29 -8.85
C GLY A 34 -10.15 -13.15 -9.14
N GLY A 35 -10.18 -14.41 -8.71
CA GLY A 35 -9.10 -15.36 -8.97
C GLY A 35 -9.31 -16.71 -8.27
N ASN A 36 -8.31 -17.59 -8.41
CA ASN A 36 -8.40 -18.98 -7.99
C ASN A 36 -8.63 -19.18 -6.48
N ARG A 37 -8.23 -18.21 -5.64
CA ARG A 37 -8.39 -18.30 -4.18
C ARG A 37 -9.84 -18.35 -3.72
N GLN A 38 -10.79 -17.85 -4.51
CA GLN A 38 -12.21 -17.99 -4.20
C GLN A 38 -12.69 -19.44 -4.32
N TRP A 39 -12.08 -20.22 -5.22
CA TRP A 39 -12.44 -21.62 -5.45
C TRP A 39 -11.68 -22.58 -4.53
N TRP A 40 -10.42 -22.26 -4.23
CA TRP A 40 -9.57 -23.03 -3.32
C TRP A 40 -8.95 -22.10 -2.28
N PRO A 41 -9.69 -21.78 -1.21
CA PRO A 41 -9.21 -20.83 -0.19
C PRO A 41 -7.94 -21.29 0.51
N GLU A 42 -7.79 -22.61 0.72
CA GLU A 42 -6.64 -23.23 1.39
C GLU A 42 -5.48 -23.59 0.44
N GLN A 43 -5.54 -23.16 -0.83
CA GLN A 43 -4.45 -23.41 -1.78
C GLN A 43 -3.21 -22.57 -1.42
N LEU A 44 -2.03 -23.19 -1.45
CA LEU A 44 -0.76 -22.50 -1.25
C LEU A 44 -0.60 -21.30 -2.20
N ASN A 45 -0.34 -20.12 -1.63
CA ASN A 45 -0.21 -18.88 -2.38
C ASN A 45 1.25 -18.56 -2.75
N LEU A 46 1.66 -18.88 -3.98
CA LEU A 46 2.99 -18.58 -4.48
C LEU A 46 3.20 -17.10 -4.88
N LYS A 47 2.13 -16.29 -4.96
CA LYS A 47 2.24 -14.86 -5.37
C LYS A 47 3.11 -14.03 -4.41
N ILE A 48 3.32 -14.51 -3.18
CA ILE A 48 4.21 -13.84 -2.21
C ILE A 48 5.66 -13.76 -2.70
N LEU A 49 6.11 -14.74 -3.49
CA LEU A 49 7.45 -14.78 -4.07
C LEU A 49 7.62 -13.81 -5.25
N ALA A 50 6.51 -13.30 -5.79
CA ALA A 50 6.47 -12.36 -6.90
C ALA A 50 5.94 -10.99 -6.46
N LYS A 51 6.09 -10.63 -5.18
CA LYS A 51 5.77 -9.28 -4.69
C LYS A 51 6.76 -8.26 -5.26
N ASN A 52 6.26 -7.08 -5.57
CA ASN A 52 7.03 -5.92 -6.06
C ASN A 52 7.96 -6.24 -7.25
N PRO A 53 7.42 -6.79 -8.37
CA PRO A 53 8.25 -7.13 -9.52
C PRO A 53 8.80 -5.87 -10.20
N ALA A 54 9.98 -5.98 -10.82
CA ALA A 54 10.65 -4.85 -11.50
C ALA A 54 9.78 -4.17 -12.57
N VAL A 55 8.96 -4.94 -13.29
CA VAL A 55 8.01 -4.40 -14.30
C VAL A 55 6.96 -3.44 -13.72
N ALA A 56 6.68 -3.53 -12.41
CA ALA A 56 5.77 -2.61 -11.72
C ALA A 56 6.49 -1.40 -11.10
N ASN A 57 7.82 -1.36 -11.13
CA ASN A 57 8.61 -0.25 -10.62
C ASN A 57 8.67 0.88 -11.68
N PRO A 58 8.08 2.06 -11.43
CA PRO A 58 8.11 3.16 -12.39
C PRO A 58 9.48 3.84 -12.50
N LEU A 59 10.41 3.59 -11.58
CA LEU A 59 11.73 4.24 -11.53
C LEU A 59 12.74 3.59 -12.50
N GLY A 60 12.43 2.41 -13.02
CA GLY A 60 13.34 1.65 -13.88
C GLY A 60 14.37 0.81 -13.11
N GLU A 61 15.07 -0.06 -13.83
CA GLU A 61 16.02 -1.03 -13.26
C GLU A 61 17.33 -0.38 -12.80
N ASP A 62 17.72 0.72 -13.44
CA ASP A 62 19.00 1.40 -13.19
C ASP A 62 18.93 2.46 -12.08
N PHE A 63 17.76 2.68 -11.47
CA PHE A 63 17.60 3.72 -10.46
C PHE A 63 18.16 3.29 -9.09
N ASP A 64 19.18 4.02 -8.62
CA ASP A 64 19.76 3.86 -7.28
C ASP A 64 19.21 4.93 -6.32
N TYR A 65 18.27 4.52 -5.45
CA TYR A 65 17.71 5.40 -4.43
C TYR A 65 18.74 5.90 -3.42
N ALA A 66 19.74 5.08 -3.05
CA ALA A 66 20.74 5.46 -2.07
C ALA A 66 21.66 6.56 -2.64
N ALA A 67 22.08 6.42 -3.90
CA ALA A 67 22.85 7.44 -4.60
C ALA A 67 22.03 8.74 -4.77
N ALA A 68 20.76 8.63 -5.19
CA ALA A 68 19.87 9.78 -5.34
C ALA A 68 19.68 10.52 -4.01
N PHE A 69 19.42 9.79 -2.92
CA PHE A 69 19.22 10.37 -1.60
C PHE A 69 20.48 11.09 -1.07
N GLN A 70 21.68 10.60 -1.38
CA GLN A 70 22.93 11.27 -1.00
C GLN A 70 23.11 12.63 -1.67
N THR A 71 22.46 12.87 -2.82
CA THR A 71 22.49 14.16 -3.52
C THR A 71 21.38 15.12 -3.08
N LEU A 72 20.47 14.67 -2.22
CA LEU A 72 19.33 15.46 -1.76
C LEU A 72 19.77 16.58 -0.81
N ASP A 73 19.27 17.79 -1.02
CA ASP A 73 19.38 18.89 -0.05
C ASP A 73 18.46 18.62 1.15
N LEU A 74 18.96 17.82 2.09
CA LEU A 74 18.22 17.44 3.27
C LEU A 74 17.86 18.63 4.19
N PRO A 75 18.73 19.65 4.37
CA PRO A 75 18.35 20.88 5.05
C PRO A 75 17.13 21.58 4.42
N ALA A 76 17.11 21.75 3.09
CA ALA A 76 15.98 22.37 2.41
C ALA A 76 14.70 21.56 2.61
N VAL A 77 14.73 20.24 2.42
CA VAL A 77 13.56 19.37 2.61
C VAL A 77 13.00 19.47 4.02
N LYS A 78 13.86 19.53 5.05
CA LYS A 78 13.40 19.68 6.44
C LYS A 78 12.74 21.04 6.69
N GLN A 79 13.28 22.09 6.08
CA GLN A 79 12.69 23.43 6.16
C GLN A 79 11.32 23.46 5.48
N ASP A 80 11.21 22.90 4.27
CA ASP A 80 9.96 22.84 3.52
C ASP A 80 8.88 22.07 4.29
N ILE A 81 9.24 20.95 4.94
CA ILE A 81 8.32 20.21 5.81
C ILE A 81 7.86 21.08 6.98
N ALA A 82 8.76 21.80 7.65
CA ALA A 82 8.41 22.68 8.77
C ALA A 82 7.44 23.81 8.34
N GLU A 83 7.60 24.34 7.13
CA GLU A 83 6.69 25.31 6.54
C GLU A 83 5.31 24.70 6.28
N VAL A 84 5.26 23.52 5.65
CA VAL A 84 4.01 22.80 5.36
C VAL A 84 3.21 22.56 6.63
N LEU A 85 3.87 22.18 7.73
CA LEU A 85 3.21 21.90 9.01
C LEU A 85 2.37 23.07 9.52
N THR A 86 2.70 24.32 9.17
CA THR A 86 1.96 25.52 9.64
C THR A 86 1.21 26.25 8.52
N THR A 87 1.24 25.71 7.30
CA THR A 87 0.58 26.31 6.13
C THR A 87 -0.75 25.60 5.83
N SER A 88 -1.78 26.00 6.58
CA SER A 88 -3.12 25.42 6.50
C SER A 88 -3.74 25.51 5.11
N GLN A 89 -4.28 24.39 4.65
CA GLN A 89 -4.97 24.22 3.38
C GLN A 89 -6.48 24.25 3.59
N SER A 90 -7.20 24.98 2.74
CA SER A 90 -8.66 25.15 2.88
C SER A 90 -9.45 23.84 2.75
N TRP A 91 -8.92 22.86 2.00
CA TRP A 91 -9.54 21.55 1.81
C TRP A 91 -9.32 20.58 2.98
N TRP A 92 -8.31 20.85 3.82
CA TRP A 92 -8.08 20.13 5.07
C TRP A 92 -7.42 21.08 6.08
N PRO A 93 -8.19 21.92 6.78
CA PRO A 93 -7.63 22.93 7.67
C PRO A 93 -6.80 22.31 8.79
N ALA A 94 -5.67 22.93 9.12
CA ALA A 94 -4.81 22.51 10.21
C ALA A 94 -5.45 22.79 11.58
N ASP A 95 -5.50 21.78 12.44
CA ASP A 95 -5.97 21.94 13.81
C ASP A 95 -4.97 22.79 14.61
N PHE A 96 -5.46 23.79 15.35
CA PHE A 96 -4.60 24.73 16.09
C PHE A 96 -3.57 25.47 15.22
N GLY A 97 -3.75 25.49 13.89
CA GLY A 97 -2.79 26.05 12.95
C GLY A 97 -1.55 25.19 12.72
N ASN A 98 -1.59 23.89 13.04
CA ASN A 98 -0.48 22.95 12.81
C ASN A 98 -0.97 21.55 12.35
N TYR A 99 -0.24 20.89 11.46
CA TYR A 99 -0.51 19.51 11.01
C TYR A 99 0.25 18.42 11.78
N GLY A 100 1.14 18.82 12.70
CA GLY A 100 1.97 17.92 13.50
C GLY A 100 1.35 17.45 14.80
#